data_AF-A0A6G7BVH8-F1
#
_entry.id   AF-A0A6G7BVH8-F1
#
_cell.length_a   1.000
_cell.length_b   1.000
_cell.length_c   1.000
_cell.angle_alpha   90.00
_cell.angle_beta   90.00
_cell.angle_gamma   90.00
#
_symmetry.space_group_name_H-M   'P 1'
#
loop_
_entity.id
_entity.type
_entity.pdbx_description
1 polymer ?
#
loop_
_entity_poly.entity_id
_entity_poly.type
_entity_poly.pdbx_seq_one_letter_code
_entity_poly.pdbx_strand_id
1 'polypeptide(L)'
;MNITELINLIKQDENCEVRPANKEIALPTNIPDDLKEFYELTDGIKLFESKPYGITIVGREEFIPTNKYLYPKDDVIWEELEGEVCNGMVFDSKS
;
A
#
# COMPACT_ATOMS: atom_id res chain seq x y z
N MET A 1 15.38 13.01 -1.79
CA MET A 1 14.04 13.59 -2.06
C MET A 1 13.11 12.98 -1.04
N ASN A 2 12.43 13.80 -0.25
CA ASN A 2 11.46 13.32 0.74
C ASN A 2 10.06 13.15 0.10
N ILE A 3 9.13 12.54 0.83
CA ILE A 3 7.81 12.23 0.28
C ILE A 3 6.98 13.48 -0.01
N THR A 4 7.17 14.55 0.76
CA THR A 4 6.52 15.84 0.54
C THR A 4 6.95 16.47 -0.79
N GLU A 5 8.24 16.47 -1.08
CA GLU A 5 8.80 16.93 -2.36
C GLU A 5 8.27 16.11 -3.54
N LEU A 6 8.19 14.78 -3.39
CA LEU A 6 7.67 13.89 -4.41
C LEU A 6 6.18 14.16 -4.69
N ILE A 7 5.36 14.29 -3.65
CA ILE A 7 3.93 14.61 -3.80
C ILE A 7 3.75 15.97 -4.49
N ASN A 8 4.57 16.96 -4.14
CA ASN A 8 4.52 18.28 -4.78
C ASN A 8 4.93 18.23 -6.25
N LEU A 9 5.87 17.37 -6.61
CA LEU A 9 6.24 17.13 -8.01
C LEU A 9 5.08 16.48 -8.77
N ILE A 10 4.43 15.46 -8.18
CA ILE A 10 3.29 14.77 -8.81
C ILE A 10 2.12 15.74 -9.05
N LYS A 11 1.84 16.66 -8.13
CA LYS A 11 0.78 17.68 -8.27
C LYS A 11 0.96 18.63 -9.46
N GLN A 12 2.17 18.71 -10.02
CA GLN A 12 2.46 19.59 -11.17
C GLN A 12 2.12 18.93 -12.52
N ASP A 13 1.90 17.62 -12.56
CA ASP A 13 1.54 16.89 -13.78
C ASP A 13 0.01 16.81 -13.92
N GLU A 14 -0.52 17.29 -15.05
CA GLU A 14 -1.96 17.29 -15.35
C GLU A 14 -2.57 15.89 -15.51
N ASN A 15 -1.74 14.85 -15.73
CA ASN A 15 -2.19 13.47 -15.84
C ASN A 15 -2.19 12.75 -14.49
N CYS A 16 -1.83 13.44 -13.41
CA CYS A 16 -1.82 12.90 -12.06
C CYS A 16 -2.84 13.62 -11.18
N GLU A 17 -3.45 12.86 -10.26
CA GLU A 17 -4.41 13.36 -9.30
C GLU A 17 -3.98 12.95 -7.89
N VAL A 18 -3.66 13.92 -7.05
CA VAL A 18 -3.37 13.67 -5.62
C VAL A 18 -4.62 13.97 -4.81
N ARG A 19 -5.20 12.92 -4.19
CA ARG A 19 -6.40 13.08 -3.36
C ARG A 19 -6.01 13.71 -2.02
N PRO A 20 -6.77 14.68 -1.50
CA PRO A 20 -6.47 15.30 -0.21
C PRO A 20 -6.56 14.27 0.93
N ALA A 21 -5.73 14.42 1.96
CA ALA A 21 -5.76 13.53 3.12
C ALA A 21 -7.14 13.49 3.81
N ASN A 22 -7.62 12.29 4.11
CA ASN A 22 -8.85 12.07 4.87
C ASN A 22 -8.51 11.52 6.26
N LYS A 23 -8.67 12.35 7.29
CA LYS A 23 -8.35 11.97 8.68
C LYS A 23 -9.49 11.26 9.41
N GLU A 24 -10.67 11.18 8.80
CA GLU A 24 -11.84 10.53 9.41
C GLU A 24 -11.70 9.00 9.40
N ILE A 25 -10.91 8.46 8.47
CA ILE A 25 -10.64 7.02 8.36
C ILE A 25 -9.35 6.70 9.09
N ALA A 26 -9.43 5.77 10.05
CA ALA A 26 -8.29 5.30 10.81
C ALA A 26 -7.39 4.38 9.96
N LEU A 27 -6.08 4.59 10.05
CA LEU A 27 -5.09 3.67 9.48
C LEU A 27 -4.88 2.44 10.38
N PRO A 28 -4.50 1.28 9.81
CA PRO A 28 -4.06 0.15 10.61
C PRO A 28 -2.84 0.50 11.49
N THR A 29 -2.75 -0.10 12.67
CA THR A 29 -1.73 0.25 13.67
C THR A 29 -0.30 -0.15 13.29
N ASN A 30 -0.14 -1.23 12.52
CA ASN A 30 1.16 -1.81 12.16
C ASN A 30 1.54 -1.47 10.71
N ILE A 31 1.62 -0.19 10.38
CA ILE A 31 2.15 0.26 9.08
C ILE A 31 3.50 0.99 9.24
N PRO A 32 4.37 0.95 8.22
CA PRO A 32 5.61 1.71 8.17
C PRO A 32 5.39 3.23 8.35
N ASP A 33 6.39 3.93 8.88
CA ASP A 33 6.28 5.36 9.19
C ASP A 33 6.20 6.26 7.94
N ASP A 34 6.89 5.88 6.87
CA ASP A 34 6.80 6.54 5.56
C ASP A 34 5.39 6.43 4.95
N LEU A 35 4.72 5.30 5.15
CA LEU A 35 3.34 5.10 4.73
C LEU A 35 2.36 5.90 5.59
N LYS A 36 2.64 6.09 6.88
CA LYS A 36 1.87 7.02 7.72
C LYS A 36 2.01 8.45 7.20
N GLU A 37 3.24 8.87 6.91
CA GLU A 37 3.52 10.20 6.35
C GLU A 37 2.79 10.41 5.03
N PHE A 38 2.81 9.42 4.14
CA PHE A 38 2.04 9.44 2.88
C PHE A 38 0.56 9.73 3.11
N TYR A 39 -0.07 8.99 4.02
CA TYR A 39 -1.50 9.12 4.28
C TYR A 39 -1.84 10.35 5.12
N GLU A 40 -0.91 10.95 5.85
CA GLU A 40 -1.09 12.26 6.48
C GLU A 40 -1.12 13.40 5.47
N LEU A 41 -0.45 13.22 4.32
CA LEU A 41 -0.36 14.22 3.26
C LEU A 41 -1.41 14.03 2.16
N THR A 42 -1.87 12.79 1.94
CA THR A 42 -2.78 12.42 0.83
C THR A 42 -3.73 11.30 1.24
N ASP A 43 -4.81 11.09 0.48
CA ASP A 43 -5.67 9.89 0.61
C ASP A 43 -5.64 9.05 -0.66
N GLY A 44 -4.43 8.81 -1.16
CA GLY A 44 -4.20 8.09 -2.41
C GLY A 44 -3.87 9.03 -3.58
N ILE A 45 -3.32 8.42 -4.63
CA ILE A 45 -2.83 9.13 -5.81
C ILE A 45 -3.18 8.31 -7.05
N LYS A 46 -3.64 8.98 -8.09
CA LYS A 46 -3.74 8.40 -9.42
C LYS A 46 -2.61 8.98 -10.29
N LEU A 47 -1.86 8.11 -10.93
CA LEU A 47 -0.70 8.46 -11.73
C LEU A 47 -0.97 8.09 -13.18
N PHE A 48 -0.88 9.07 -14.07
CA PHE A 48 -0.99 8.87 -15.53
C PHE A 48 -2.31 8.20 -15.98
N GLU A 49 -3.46 8.58 -15.43
CA GLU A 49 -4.76 7.93 -15.74
C GLU A 49 -5.12 7.97 -17.24
N SER A 50 -4.63 8.98 -17.97
CA SER A 50 -4.84 9.12 -19.41
C SER A 50 -4.02 8.14 -20.27
N LYS A 51 -3.16 7.32 -19.64
CA LYS A 51 -2.20 6.44 -20.30
C LYS A 51 -2.56 4.97 -20.09
N PRO A 52 -2.15 4.05 -21.01
CA PRO A 52 -2.41 2.61 -20.87
C PRO A 52 -1.68 1.96 -19.68
N TYR A 53 -0.80 2.70 -19.01
CA TYR A 53 0.00 2.27 -17.86
C TYR A 53 -0.35 3.06 -16.59
N GLY A 54 -1.57 3.59 -16.48
CA GLY A 54 -2.02 4.29 -15.29
C GLY A 54 -1.89 3.45 -14.02
N ILE A 55 -1.46 4.07 -12.93
CA ILE A 55 -1.27 3.42 -11.62
C ILE A 55 -2.13 4.16 -10.59
N THR A 56 -2.82 3.41 -9.74
CA THR A 56 -3.59 3.96 -8.62
C THR A 56 -3.01 3.48 -7.30
N ILE A 57 -2.59 4.42 -6.46
CA ILE A 57 -2.34 4.23 -5.04
C ILE A 57 -3.66 4.51 -4.33
N VAL A 58 -4.24 3.48 -3.72
CA VAL A 58 -5.57 3.55 -3.11
C VAL A 58 -5.59 4.35 -1.81
N GLY A 59 -6.76 4.91 -1.49
CA GLY A 59 -7.01 5.65 -0.26
C GLY A 59 -7.18 4.74 0.96
N ARG A 60 -7.36 5.35 2.14
CA ARG A 60 -7.48 4.66 3.43
C ARG A 60 -8.67 3.69 3.49
N GLU A 61 -9.79 3.98 2.82
CA GLU A 61 -10.98 3.09 2.80
C GLU A 61 -10.72 1.75 2.11
N GLU A 62 -9.88 1.80 1.06
CA GLU A 62 -9.58 0.66 0.20
C GLU A 62 -8.25 -0.01 0.61
N PHE A 63 -7.57 0.53 1.61
CA PHE A 63 -6.31 0.00 2.10
C PHE A 63 -6.52 -1.28 2.92
N ILE A 64 -6.09 -2.41 2.35
CA ILE A 64 -6.12 -3.72 3.01
C ILE A 64 -4.69 -4.27 3.07
N PRO A 65 -4.14 -4.54 4.27
CA PRO A 65 -2.86 -5.22 4.39
C PRO A 65 -2.90 -6.56 3.65
N THR A 66 -1.94 -6.78 2.75
CA THR A 66 -1.91 -7.96 1.86
C THR A 66 -2.00 -9.27 2.63
N ASN A 67 -1.34 -9.39 3.79
CA ASN A 67 -1.40 -10.61 4.62
C ASN A 67 -2.82 -10.94 5.09
N LYS A 68 -3.64 -9.92 5.39
CA LYS A 68 -5.04 -10.11 5.80
C LYS A 68 -5.90 -10.57 4.62
N TYR A 69 -5.53 -10.21 3.40
CA TYR A 69 -6.25 -10.58 2.19
C TYR A 69 -5.84 -11.95 1.65
N LEU A 70 -4.53 -12.24 1.62
CA LEU A 70 -3.99 -13.50 1.11
C LEU A 70 -4.12 -14.67 2.10
N TYR A 71 -4.14 -14.39 3.40
CA TYR A 71 -4.28 -15.41 4.45
C TYR A 71 -5.41 -15.03 5.42
N PRO A 72 -6.68 -15.17 5.00
CA PRO A 72 -7.84 -15.06 5.88
C PRO A 72 -7.69 -15.96 7.12
N LYS A 73 -8.28 -15.56 8.25
CA LYS A 73 -8.24 -16.36 9.50
C LYS A 73 -8.87 -17.75 9.36
N ASP A 74 -9.76 -17.91 8.39
CA ASP A 74 -10.44 -19.17 8.09
C ASP A 74 -9.64 -20.07 7.13
N ASP A 75 -8.53 -19.57 6.57
CA ASP A 75 -7.61 -20.39 5.79
C ASP A 75 -6.72 -21.20 6.74
N VAL A 76 -6.92 -22.51 6.70
CA VAL A 76 -6.29 -23.57 7.50
C VAL A 76 -4.81 -23.75 7.12
N ILE A 77 -3.99 -22.72 7.34
CA ILE A 77 -2.52 -22.80 7.22
C ILE A 77 -1.86 -22.15 8.45
N TRP A 78 -2.54 -22.17 9.60
CA TRP A 78 -1.97 -21.63 10.84
C TRP A 78 -1.40 -22.72 11.74
N GLU A 79 -1.94 -23.95 11.71
CA GLU A 79 -1.41 -25.05 12.55
C GLU A 79 -0.03 -25.57 12.08
N GLU A 80 0.38 -25.31 10.83
CA GLU A 80 1.66 -25.76 10.28
C GLU A 80 2.77 -24.68 10.26
N LEU A 81 2.46 -23.42 10.57
CA LEU A 81 3.43 -22.30 10.46
C LEU A 81 3.84 -21.66 11.80
N GLU A 82 3.28 -22.08 12.93
CA GLU A 82 3.69 -21.56 14.25
C GLU A 82 5.16 -21.89 14.64
N GLY A 83 5.87 -22.70 13.84
CA GLY A 83 7.27 -23.07 14.08
C GLY A 83 8.34 -22.43 13.17
N GLU A 84 8.02 -21.91 11.98
CA GLU A 84 9.05 -21.60 10.97
C GLU A 84 8.86 -20.29 10.17
N VAL A 85 8.23 -19.25 10.72
CA VAL A 85 8.25 -17.93 10.05
C VAL A 85 9.32 -17.02 10.64
N CYS A 86 10.57 -17.50 10.59
CA CYS A 86 11.79 -16.68 10.67
C CYS A 86 12.80 -17.23 9.66
N ASN A 87 13.12 -16.41 8.65
CA ASN A 87 14.15 -16.57 7.61
C ASN A 87 13.91 -17.58 6.49
N GLY A 88 13.43 -17.08 5.34
CA GLY A 88 13.67 -17.71 4.05
C GLY A 88 12.76 -17.18 2.95
N MET A 89 13.31 -16.40 2.02
CA MET A 89 12.64 -16.12 0.74
C MET A 89 12.47 -17.45 -0.01
N VAL A 90 11.23 -17.94 -0.15
CA VAL A 90 10.95 -19.12 -0.98
C VAL A 90 10.79 -18.65 -2.43
N PHE A 91 11.86 -18.79 -3.20
CA PHE A 91 11.80 -18.77 -4.66
C PHE A 91 11.35 -20.15 -5.13
N ASP A 92 10.15 -20.24 -5.69
CA ASP A 92 9.65 -21.45 -6.34
C ASP A 92 10.11 -21.45 -7.81
N SER A 93 11.22 -22.14 -8.11
CA SER A 93 11.66 -22.41 -9.47
C SER A 93 11.34 -23.86 -9.82
N LYS A 94 10.22 -24.08 -10.52
CA LYS A 94 9.95 -25.36 -11.16
C LYS A 94 10.86 -25.55 -12.36
N SER A 95 11.63 -26.64 -12.36
CA SER A 95 12.18 -27.30 -13.56
C SER A 95 11.99 -28.80 -13.45
#